data_AF-Q8T641-F1
#
_entry.id   AF-Q8T641-F1
#
_cell.length_a   1.000
_cell.length_b   1.000
_cell.length_c   1.000
_cell.angle_alpha   90.00
_cell.angle_beta   90.00
_cell.angle_gamma   90.00
#
_symmetry.space_group_name_H-M   'P 1'
#
loop_
_entity.id
_entity.type
_entity.pdbx_description
1 polymer ?
#
loop_
_entity_poly.entity_id
_entity_poly.type
_entity_poly.pdbx_seq_one_letter_code
_entity_poly.pdbx_strand_id
1 'polypeptide(L)'
;SFVDKLVMPYVSTVPKNLLSPCDGCAAPYGYRNQMSLSKDTDFFEKAVARADVSGNLDAPEGGFDAIMQAVVCRQQIGWRDQARRL
;
A
#
# COMPACT_ATOMS: atom_id res chain seq x y z
N SER A 1 1.64 0.33 2.21
CA SER A 1 1.90 -0.26 0.89
C SER A 1 0.99 0.38 -0.14
N PHE A 2 1.29 0.21 -1.43
CA PHE A 2 0.51 0.77 -2.53
C PHE A 2 0.62 -0.13 -3.78
N VAL A 3 -0.32 0.02 -4.71
CA VAL A 3 -0.27 -0.54 -6.07
C VAL A 3 -0.60 0.59 -7.04
N ASP A 4 -1.85 0.69 -7.49
CA ASP A 4 -2.33 1.79 -8.33
C ASP A 4 -3.83 2.06 -8.09
N LYS A 5 -4.37 3.06 -8.78
CA LYS A 5 -5.78 3.46 -8.76
C LYS A 5 -6.63 2.33 -9.36
N LEU A 6 -7.73 1.99 -8.69
CA LEU A 6 -8.65 0.92 -9.12
C LEU A 6 -9.57 1.37 -10.26
N VAL A 7 -9.01 1.90 -11.34
CA VAL A 7 -9.73 2.34 -12.53
C VAL A 7 -8.97 1.91 -13.78
N MET A 8 -9.69 1.72 -14.89
CA MET A 8 -9.05 1.56 -16.19
C MET A 8 -8.30 2.86 -16.57
N PRO A 9 -7.16 2.80 -17.27
CA PRO A 9 -6.52 1.58 -17.80
C PRO A 9 -5.50 0.92 -16.86
N TYR A 10 -5.36 1.39 -15.61
CA TYR A 10 -4.34 0.91 -14.67
C TYR A 10 -4.62 -0.52 -14.20
N VAL A 11 -5.88 -0.84 -13.86
CA VAL A 11 -6.28 -2.20 -13.47
C VAL A 11 -7.41 -2.71 -14.36
N SER A 12 -7.50 -4.03 -14.50
CA SER A 12 -8.65 -4.66 -15.15
C SER A 12 -9.91 -4.53 -14.30
N THR A 13 -10.99 -3.99 -14.87
CA THR A 13 -12.31 -3.90 -14.20
C THR A 13 -13.17 -5.16 -14.34
N VAL A 14 -12.68 -6.22 -14.99
CA VAL A 14 -13.33 -7.54 -14.98
C VAL A 14 -13.43 -8.04 -13.53
N PRO A 15 -14.62 -8.44 -13.03
CA PRO A 15 -14.82 -8.77 -11.62
C PRO A 15 -13.85 -9.81 -11.04
N LYS A 16 -13.49 -10.84 -11.82
CA LYS A 16 -12.51 -11.85 -11.41
C LYS A 16 -11.13 -11.23 -11.13
N ASN A 17 -10.69 -10.30 -11.98
CA ASN A 17 -9.36 -9.69 -11.90
C ASN A 17 -9.29 -8.65 -10.77
N LEU A 18 -10.43 -8.05 -10.39
CA LEU A 18 -10.51 -7.20 -9.19
C LEU A 18 -10.38 -8.00 -7.89
N LEU A 19 -10.68 -9.31 -7.91
CA LEU A 19 -10.49 -10.19 -6.76
C LEU A 19 -9.06 -10.76 -6.69
N SER A 20 -8.52 -11.16 -7.83
CA SER A 20 -7.17 -11.74 -7.96
C SER A 20 -6.59 -11.34 -9.33
N PRO A 21 -5.69 -10.34 -9.40
CA PRO A 21 -5.12 -9.87 -10.68
C PRO A 21 -4.11 -10.86 -11.28
N CYS A 22 -3.59 -11.77 -10.46
CA CYS A 22 -2.71 -12.88 -10.80
C CYS A 22 -2.96 -14.05 -9.84
N ASP A 23 -2.43 -15.23 -10.16
CA ASP A 23 -2.58 -16.42 -9.31
C ASP A 23 -1.86 -16.22 -7.97
N GLY A 24 -2.61 -16.32 -6.87
CA GLY A 24 -2.09 -16.10 -5.51
C GLY A 24 -1.89 -14.64 -5.11
N CYS A 25 -2.34 -13.69 -5.94
CA CYS A 25 -2.20 -12.26 -5.65
C CYS A 25 -3.42 -11.70 -4.92
N ALA A 26 -3.18 -10.76 -4.01
CA ALA A 26 -4.24 -9.98 -3.38
C ALA A 26 -4.89 -9.01 -4.39
N ALA A 27 -6.16 -8.68 -4.15
CA ALA A 27 -6.90 -7.65 -4.89
C ALA A 27 -6.14 -6.32 -4.93
N PRO A 28 -6.13 -5.60 -6.08
CA PRO A 28 -5.44 -4.32 -6.20
C PRO A 28 -6.02 -3.26 -5.26
N TYR A 29 -5.18 -2.32 -4.84
CA TYR A 29 -5.57 -1.19 -4.01
C TYR A 29 -4.63 0.00 -4.23
N GLY A 30 -5.14 1.22 -4.03
CA GLY A 30 -4.32 2.44 -4.15
C GLY A 30 -3.28 2.55 -3.05
N TYR A 31 -3.71 2.84 -1.81
CA TYR A 31 -2.82 2.98 -0.66
C TYR A 31 -3.45 2.36 0.59
N ARG A 32 -2.63 1.65 1.38
CA ARG A 32 -2.99 1.15 2.71
C ARG A 32 -1.86 1.46 3.69
N ASN A 33 -2.19 2.14 4.79
CA ASN A 33 -1.29 2.25 5.92
C ASN A 33 -1.34 0.94 6.73
N GLN A 34 -0.34 0.07 6.57
CA GLN A 34 -0.32 -1.26 7.18
C GLN A 34 0.01 -1.22 8.68
N MET A 35 0.75 -0.20 9.11
CA MET A 35 1.27 -0.09 10.46
C MET A 35 1.62 1.38 10.76
N SER A 36 1.19 1.89 11.91
CA SER A 36 1.67 3.17 12.43
C SER A 36 3.10 3.04 12.98
N LEU A 37 3.89 4.10 12.89
CA LEU A 37 5.26 4.13 13.39
C LEU A 37 5.33 3.73 14.86
N SER A 38 6.06 2.66 15.15
CA SER A 38 6.22 2.07 16.48
C SER A 38 7.66 1.59 16.68
N LYS A 39 8.01 1.29 17.94
CA LYS A 39 9.29 0.63 18.29
C LYS A 39 9.19 -0.90 18.29
N ASP A 40 8.00 -1.45 18.03
CA ASP A 40 7.76 -2.89 17.98
C ASP A 40 8.31 -3.50 16.69
N THR A 41 9.56 -3.95 16.74
CA THR A 41 10.26 -4.55 15.60
C THR A 41 9.71 -5.94 15.25
N ASP A 42 9.22 -6.69 16.23
CA ASP A 42 8.69 -8.04 16.03
C ASP A 42 7.38 -7.98 15.25
N PHE A 43 6.53 -6.99 15.56
CA PHE A 43 5.34 -6.74 14.78
C PHE A 43 5.68 -6.36 13.34
N PHE A 44 6.66 -5.46 13.15
CA PHE A 44 7.10 -5.07 11.80
C PHE A 44 7.57 -6.27 10.98
N GLU A 45 8.44 -7.12 11.53
CA GLU A 45 8.93 -8.32 10.87
C GLU A 45 7.77 -9.24 10.46
N LYS A 46 6.85 -9.53 11.39
CA LYS A 46 5.67 -10.36 11.13
C LYS A 46 4.74 -9.74 10.09
N ALA A 47 4.58 -8.43 10.07
CA ALA A 47 3.74 -7.73 9.10
C ALA A 47 4.35 -7.80 7.69
N VAL A 48 5.68 -7.64 7.57
CA VAL A 48 6.39 -7.77 6.28
C VAL A 48 6.34 -9.22 5.79
N ALA A 49 6.57 -10.20 6.66
CA ALA A 49 6.55 -11.61 6.29
C ALA A 49 5.18 -12.11 5.80
N ARG A 50 4.09 -11.44 6.20
CA ARG A 50 2.71 -11.77 5.81
C ARG A 50 2.17 -10.88 4.69
N ALA A 51 2.97 -9.96 4.15
CA ALA A 51 2.51 -9.03 3.14
C ALA A 51 2.30 -9.76 1.80
N ASP A 52 1.06 -9.76 1.32
CA ASP A 52 0.72 -10.35 0.02
C ASP A 52 1.13 -9.45 -1.14
N VAL A 53 1.52 -10.08 -2.26
CA VAL A 53 1.77 -9.40 -3.53
C VAL A 53 0.44 -9.12 -4.23
N SER A 54 0.36 -8.00 -4.95
CA SER A 54 -0.78 -7.62 -5.79
C SER A 54 -0.28 -7.20 -7.18
N GLY A 55 -1.16 -6.71 -8.06
CA GLY A 55 -0.75 -6.29 -9.40
C GLY A 55 -1.80 -5.46 -10.16
N ASN A 56 -1.34 -4.83 -11.22
CA ASN A 56 -2.05 -3.97 -12.16
C ASN A 56 -1.64 -4.34 -13.61
N LEU A 57 -2.08 -3.57 -14.61
CA LEU A 57 -1.87 -3.84 -16.04
C LEU A 57 -0.67 -3.11 -16.63
N ASP A 58 -0.38 -1.90 -16.15
CA ASP A 58 0.71 -1.06 -16.63
C ASP A 58 1.92 -1.08 -15.68
N ALA A 59 3.03 -0.49 -16.14
CA ALA A 59 4.28 -0.49 -15.39
C ALA A 59 4.47 0.72 -14.43
N PRO A 60 3.97 1.94 -14.75
CA PRO A 60 3.88 3.00 -13.77
C PRO A 60 2.93 2.62 -12.63
N GLU A 61 3.14 3.21 -11.44
CA GLU A 61 2.40 2.87 -10.23
C GLU A 61 1.91 4.12 -9.50
N GLY A 62 0.94 3.94 -8.60
CA GLY A 62 0.31 4.99 -7.79
C GLY A 62 1.16 5.53 -6.62
N GLY A 63 2.48 5.41 -6.67
CA GLY A 63 3.37 5.70 -5.54
C GLY A 63 3.29 7.14 -5.01
N PHE A 64 3.02 8.13 -5.86
CA PHE A 64 2.91 9.53 -5.44
C PHE A 64 1.62 9.83 -4.66
N ASP A 65 0.51 9.14 -4.93
CA ASP A 65 -0.68 9.20 -4.08
C ASP A 65 -0.33 8.69 -2.67
N ALA A 66 0.38 7.57 -2.59
CA ALA A 66 0.80 6.97 -1.32
C ALA A 66 1.75 7.87 -0.53
N ILE A 67 2.73 8.50 -1.18
CA ILE A 67 3.63 9.47 -0.55
C ILE A 67 2.84 10.65 0.02
N MET A 68 1.91 11.22 -0.75
CA MET A 68 1.10 12.34 -0.28
C MET A 68 0.33 11.96 0.99
N GLN A 69 -0.37 10.82 0.97
CA GLN A 69 -1.13 10.34 2.13
C GLN A 69 -0.22 10.09 3.35
N ALA A 70 0.95 9.47 3.15
CA ALA A 70 1.91 9.20 4.23
C ALA A 70 2.51 10.49 4.82
N VAL A 71 2.64 11.56 4.04
CA VAL A 71 3.18 12.85 4.53
C VAL A 71 2.13 13.64 5.33
N VAL A 72 0.88 13.69 4.87
CA VAL A 72 -0.15 14.56 5.46
C VAL A 72 -0.89 13.94 6.64
N CYS A 73 -1.09 12.61 6.65
CA CYS A 73 -1.89 11.90 7.66
C CYS A 73 -1.09 11.63 8.95
N ARG A 74 -0.62 12.69 9.61
CA ARG A 74 0.32 12.63 10.75
C ARG A 74 -0.09 11.68 11.88
N GLN A 75 -1.37 11.69 12.25
CA GLN A 75 -1.88 10.90 13.37
C GLN A 75 -1.94 9.40 13.01
N GLN A 76 -2.41 9.08 11.81
CA GLN A 76 -2.53 7.70 11.33
C GLN A 76 -1.15 7.07 11.11
N ILE A 77 -0.20 7.86 10.60
CA ILE A 77 1.18 7.40 10.39
C ILE A 77 1.96 7.35 11.71
N GLY A 78 1.66 8.22 12.67
CA GLY A 78 2.39 8.31 13.94
C GLY A 78 3.64 9.18 13.85
N TRP A 79 3.62 10.22 13.02
CA TRP A 79 4.74 11.17 12.95
C TRP A 79 4.89 11.93 14.27
N ARG A 80 6.04 11.80 14.92
CA ARG A 80 6.40 12.59 16.09
C ARG A 80 6.71 14.04 15.71
N ASP A 81 6.44 14.96 16.63
CA ASP A 81 6.70 16.39 16.42
C ASP A 81 8.20 16.71 16.38
N GLN A 82 8.97 16.11 17.30
CA GLN A 82 10.42 16.29 17.38
C GLN A 82 11.15 15.02 16.92
N ALA A 83 11.17 14.81 15.62
CA ALA A 83 11.95 13.75 14.99
C ALA A 83 12.31 14.13 13.55
N ARG A 84 13.47 13.65 13.08
CA ARG A 84 13.71 13.59 11.64
C ARG A 84 12.77 12.55 11.03
N ARG A 85 12.04 12.95 10.00
CA ARG A 85 11.14 12.09 9.22
C ARG A 85 11.93 11.60 8.02
N LEU A 86 12.03 10.29 7.88
CA LEU A 86 12.69 9.61 6.76
C LEU A 86 11.62 9.06 5.82
#